data_AF-A0A453H6C9-F1
#
_entry.id   AF-A0A453H6C9-F1
#
_cell.length_a   1.000
_cell.length_b   1.000
_cell.length_c   1.000
_cell.angle_alpha   90.00
_cell.angle_beta   90.00
_cell.angle_gamma   90.00
#
_symmetry.space_group_name_H-M   'P 1'
#
loop_
_entity.id
_entity.type
_entity.pdbx_description
1 polymer ?
#
loop_
_entity_poly.entity_id
_entity_poly.type
_entity_poly.pdbx_seq_one_letter_code
_entity_poly.pdbx_strand_id
1 'polypeptide(L)' 'MHHDNCVLVKNDYLSTECNEGLLECLAELRAGTGTFEGNKCMIDEVIDVITVVIEAAVVAGRVLHKP' A
#
# COMPACT_ATOMS: atom_id res chain seq x y z
N MET A 1 -2.32 -3.06 -7.84
CA MET A 1 -3.59 -2.95 -8.58
C MET A 1 -4.83 -3.10 -7.70
N HIS A 2 -4.89 -4.07 -6.77
CA HIS A 2 -6.09 -4.24 -5.92
C HIS A 2 -6.43 -3.01 -5.07
N HIS A 3 -5.41 -2.39 -4.47
CA HIS A 3 -5.53 -1.16 -3.67
C HIS A 3 -6.34 -0.07 -4.37
N ASP A 4 -5.96 0.30 -5.60
CA ASP A 4 -6.62 1.40 -6.33
C ASP A 4 -8.09 1.09 -6.60
N ASN A 5 -8.42 -0.17 -6.92
CA ASN A 5 -9.80 -0.60 -7.09
C ASN A 5 -10.58 -0.55 -5.77
N CYS A 6 -9.95 -0.93 -4.65
CA CYS A 6 -10.55 -0.80 -3.32
C CYS A 6 -10.86 0.67 -3.00
N VAL A 7 -9.90 1.58 -3.23
CA VAL A 7 -10.08 3.02 -3.03
C VAL A 7 -11.19 3.58 -3.92
N LEU A 8 -11.28 3.17 -5.19
CA LEU A 8 -12.35 3.58 -6.10
C LEU A 8 -13.73 3.14 -5.61
N VAL A 9 -13.87 1.89 -5.15
CA VAL A 9 -15.16 1.35 -4.67
C VAL A 9 -15.58 2.01 -3.35
N LYS A 10 -14.63 2.27 -2.45
CA LYS A 10 -14.90 2.95 -1.18
C LYS A 10 -15.04 4.47 -1.34
N ASN A 11 -14.50 5.03 -2.41
CA ASN A 11 -14.32 6.46 -2.64
C ASN A 11 -13.58 7.15 -1.48
N ASP A 12 -12.56 6.47 -0.94
CA ASP A 12 -11.82 6.91 0.25
C ASP A 12 -10.39 6.36 0.21
N TYR A 13 -9.41 7.24 -0.01
CA TYR A 13 -7.99 6.88 -0.03
C TYR A 13 -7.40 6.67 1.38
N LEU A 14 -8.10 7.09 2.44
CA LEU A 14 -7.73 6.85 3.83
C LEU A 14 -8.41 5.60 4.41
N SER A 15 -9.20 4.86 3.61
CA SER A 15 -9.79 3.60 4.02
C SER A 15 -8.74 2.68 4.63
N THR A 16 -8.87 2.38 5.93
CA THR A 16 -7.91 1.53 6.65
C THR A 16 -7.88 0.13 6.07
N GLU A 17 -9.04 -0.40 5.65
CA GLU A 17 -9.16 -1.70 4.97
C GLU A 17 -8.31 -1.76 3.69
N CYS A 18 -8.39 -0.73 2.83
CA CYS A 18 -7.62 -0.72 1.58
C CYS A 18 -6.12 -0.59 1.85
N ASN A 19 -5.74 0.30 2.78
CA ASN A 19 -4.35 0.58 3.10
C ASN A 19 -3.68 -0.60 3.84
N GLU A 20 -4.35 -1.21 4.81
CA GLU A 20 -3.84 -2.39 5.53
C GLU A 20 -3.67 -3.59 4.58
N GLY A 21 -4.64 -3.82 3.68
CA GLY A 21 -4.51 -4.87 2.67
C GLY A 21 -3.34 -4.65 1.70
N LEU A 22 -2.98 -3.40 1.40
CA LEU A 22 -1.78 -3.10 0.61
C LEU A 22 -0.49 -3.39 1.41
N LEU A 23 -0.44 -3.09 2.71
CA LEU A 23 0.73 -3.41 3.55
C LEU A 23 0.98 -4.92 3.62
N GLU A 24 -0.06 -5.72 3.78
CA GLU A 24 0.04 -7.19 3.75
C GLU A 24 0.59 -7.68 2.40
N CYS A 25 0.06 -7.15 1.30
CA CYS A 25 0.52 -7.49 -0.05
C CYS A 25 2.01 -7.13 -0.29
N LEU A 26 2.46 -5.98 0.22
CA LEU A 26 3.87 -5.57 0.12
C LEU A 26 4.79 -6.46 0.97
N ALA A 27 4.33 -6.92 2.13
CA ALA A 27 5.08 -7.86 2.96
C ALA A 27 5.28 -9.21 2.26
N GLU A 28 4.25 -9.72 1.57
CA GLU A 28 4.36 -10.92 0.73
C GLU A 28 5.32 -10.71 -0.45
N LEU A 29 5.23 -9.56 -1.13
CA LEU A 29 6.10 -9.24 -2.26
C LEU A 29 7.58 -9.19 -1.82
N ARG A 30 7.85 -8.67 -0.63
CA ARG A 30 9.19 -8.62 -0.03
C ARG A 30 9.78 -10.00 0.25
N ALA A 31 8.93 -10.99 0.53
CA ALA A 31 9.34 -12.39 0.72
C ALA A 31 9.55 -13.12 -0.62
N GLY A 32 8.93 -12.63 -1.69
CA GLY A 32 9.06 -13.16 -3.05
C GLY A 32 10.32 -12.69 -3.76
N THR A 33 10.53 -13.19 -4.98
CA THR A 33 11.66 -12.80 -5.83
C THR A 33 11.21 -12.50 -7.25
N GLY A 34 11.77 -11.45 -7.85
CA GLY A 34 11.67 -11.18 -9.29
C GLY A 34 10.95 -9.88 -9.62
N THR A 35 11.31 -9.31 -10.76
CA THR A 35 10.65 -8.16 -11.38
C THR A 35 10.64 -8.37 -12.88
N PHE A 36 9.86 -7.56 -13.59
CA PHE A 36 9.86 -7.50 -15.04
C PHE A 36 11.22 -7.03 -15.60
N GLU A 37 11.55 -7.51 -16.81
CA GLU A 37 12.75 -7.11 -17.54
C GLU A 37 12.73 -5.61 -17.86
N GLY A 38 13.87 -4.95 -17.64
CA GLY A 38 13.99 -3.51 -17.88
C GLY A 38 13.55 -2.63 -16.70
N ASN A 39 13.13 -3.20 -15.57
CA ASN A 39 12.91 -2.44 -14.35
C ASN A 39 14.17 -1.64 -13.97
N LYS A 40 13.99 -0.35 -13.67
CA LYS A 40 15.05 0.61 -13.30
C LYS A 40 15.03 0.97 -11.82
N CYS A 41 14.04 0.50 -11.08
CA CYS A 41 13.89 0.75 -9.65
C CYS A 41 14.38 -0.47 -8.84
N MET A 42 14.96 -0.20 -7.67
CA MET A 42 15.24 -1.26 -6.69
C MET A 42 13.92 -1.64 -6.00
N ILE A 43 13.54 -2.92 -6.08
CA ILE A 43 12.24 -3.39 -5.57
C ILE A 43 12.09 -3.07 -4.08
N ASP A 44 13.13 -3.34 -3.29
CA ASP A 44 13.10 -3.09 -1.85
C ASP A 44 12.91 -1.60 -1.51
N GLU A 45 13.56 -0.71 -2.26
CA GLU A 45 13.41 0.74 -2.09
C GLU A 45 11.98 1.19 -2.41
N VAL A 46 11.41 0.67 -3.51
CA VAL A 46 10.02 1.00 -3.89
C VAL A 46 9.03 0.49 -2.84
N ILE A 47 9.24 -0.74 -2.34
CA ILE A 47 8.43 -1.29 -1.24
C ILE A 47 8.51 -0.38 -0.02
N ASP A 48 9.70 0.03 0.40
CA ASP A 48 9.87 0.89 1.58
C ASP A 48 9.20 2.25 1.41
N VAL A 49 9.38 2.90 0.26
CA VAL A 49 8.74 4.20 -0.03
C VAL A 49 7.21 4.09 0.02
N ILE A 50 6.63 3.05 -0.58
CA ILE A 50 5.19 2.85 -0.56
C ILE A 50 4.72 2.54 0.86
N THR A 51 5.40 1.64 1.58
CA THR A 51 5.06 1.26 2.96
C THR A 51 4.97 2.48 3.87
N VAL A 52 5.94 3.40 3.84
CA VAL A 52 5.93 4.61 4.68
C VAL A 52 4.70 5.48 4.42
N VAL A 53 4.33 5.69 3.15
CA VAL A 53 3.16 6.50 2.78
C VAL A 53 1.86 5.82 3.24
N ILE A 54 1.76 4.50 3.05
CA ILE A 54 0.56 3.74 3.38
C ILE A 54 0.39 3.59 4.90
N GLU A 55 1.46 3.40 5.66
CA GLU A 55 1.41 3.43 7.14
C GLU A 55 0.89 4.78 7.66
N ALA A 56 1.36 5.89 7.07
CA ALA A 56 0.85 7.22 7.40
C ALA A 56 -0.64 7.36 7.04
N ALA A 57 -1.09 6.81 5.90
CA ALA A 57 -2.49 6.79 5.51
C ALA A 57 -3.36 5.94 6.47
N VAL A 58 -2.87 4.79 6.94
CA VAL A 58 -3.55 3.99 7.98
C VAL A 58 -3.73 4.79 9.26
N VAL A 59 -2.66 5.47 9.73
CA VAL A 59 -2.74 6.32 10.92
C VAL A 59 -3.75 7.45 10.71
N ALA A 60 -3.68 8.15 9.57
CA ALA A 60 -4.60 9.23 9.24
C ALA A 60 -6.06 8.74 9.17
N GLY A 61 -6.34 7.61 8.52
CA GLY A 61 -7.67 7.00 8.50
C GLY A 61 -8.18 6.68 9.91
N ARG A 62 -7.39 6.00 10.74
CA ARG A 62 -7.77 5.70 12.14
C ARG A 62 -8.01 6.95 13.00
N VAL A 63 -7.42 8.10 12.65
CA VAL A 63 -7.61 9.36 13.36
C VAL A 63 -8.82 10.13 12.83
N LEU A 64 -8.98 10.22 11.51
CA LEU A 64 -10.01 11.02 10.84
C LEU A 64 -11.36 10.31 10.71
N HIS A 65 -11.38 8.97 10.77
CA HIS A 65 -12.61 8.18 10.85
C HIS A 65 -13.15 8.05 12.29
N LYS A 66 -12.47 8.62 13.29
CA LYS A 66 -13.08 8.80 14.62
C LYS A 66 -14.12 9.92 14.53
N PRO A 67 -15.30 9.76 15.15
CA PRO A 67 -16.33 10.80 15.17
C PRO A 67 -15.81 12.12 15.77
#